data_AF-A0A2E5RDW5-F1
#
_entry.id   AF-A0A2E5RDW5-F1
#
_cell.length_a   1.000
_cell.length_b   1.000
_cell.length_c   1.000
_cell.angle_alpha   90.00
_cell.angle_beta   90.00
_cell.angle_gamma   90.00
#
_symmetry.space_group_name_H-M   'P 1'
#
loop_
_entity.id
_entity.type
_entity.pdbx_description
1 polymer ?
#
loop_
_entity_poly.entity_id
_entity_poly.type
_entity_poly.pdbx_seq_one_letter_code
_entity_poly.pdbx_strand_id
1 'polypeptide(L)'
;LALSKAFKLKEDITLYSDESCTTALLNIKARNVLDFSATYDITDVSSGQVLGSAQRKGWKSLVKDTWKLLDVNGNQYGEMIEDSNALIRRFLPFGQWIPARYHMEIPGTSEITLNQLFNPFIRRTVVTIPQGHQIDRRVLVGIALLNAAIEGRQSS
;
A
#
# COMPACT_ATOMS: atom_id res chain seq x y z
N LEU A 1 21.47 21.16 0.00
CA LEU A 1 21.27 19.72 0.32
C LEU A 1 20.28 19.62 1.47
N ALA A 2 18.98 19.63 1.16
CA ALA A 2 17.92 19.48 2.15
C ALA A 2 16.97 18.39 1.66
N LEU A 3 17.28 17.14 2.01
CA LEU A 3 16.35 16.01 1.88
C LEU A 3 15.32 16.12 3.00
N SER A 4 14.49 17.17 2.98
CA SER A 4 13.47 17.41 4.01
C SER A 4 12.09 17.43 3.38
N LYS A 5 11.57 16.22 3.11
CA LYS A 5 10.15 15.86 3.19
C LYS A 5 10.12 14.35 3.40
N ALA A 6 10.42 13.90 4.61
CA ALA A 6 10.05 12.56 4.99
C ALA A 6 8.53 12.44 4.80
N PHE A 7 8.11 11.49 3.96
CA PHE A 7 6.71 11.29 3.61
C PHE A 7 5.96 10.77 4.84
N LYS A 8 5.52 11.68 5.69
CA LYS A 8 4.86 11.35 6.94
C LYS A 8 3.38 11.09 6.67
N LEU A 9 3.04 9.86 6.29
CA LEU A 9 1.65 9.43 6.34
C LEU A 9 1.32 9.18 7.81
N LYS A 10 0.82 10.24 8.49
CA LYS A 10 0.27 10.21 9.86
C LYS A 10 -1.16 9.65 9.90
N GLU A 11 -1.65 9.13 8.77
CA GLU A 11 -3.07 8.82 8.60
C GLU A 11 -3.46 7.56 9.36
N ASP A 12 -4.65 7.65 9.93
CA ASP A 12 -5.48 6.56 10.41
C ASP A 12 -6.54 6.36 9.30
N ILE A 13 -6.39 5.31 8.48
CA ILE A 13 -7.29 5.05 7.35
C ILE A 13 -8.32 4.03 7.82
N THR A 14 -9.61 4.39 7.76
CA THR A 14 -10.70 3.46 8.07
C THR A 14 -11.45 3.08 6.80
N LEU A 15 -11.60 1.78 6.57
CA LEU A 15 -12.47 1.23 5.53
C LEU A 15 -13.87 1.05 6.11
N TYR A 16 -14.88 1.55 5.41
CA TYR A 16 -16.29 1.33 5.72
C TYR A 16 -16.95 0.39 4.71
N SER A 17 -18.10 -0.19 5.07
CA SER A 17 -18.91 -1.04 4.18
C SER A 17 -19.39 -0.31 2.93
N ASP A 18 -19.63 0.99 3.05
CA ASP A 18 -20.22 1.85 2.05
C ASP A 18 -19.95 3.34 2.36
N GLU A 19 -20.48 4.20 1.51
CA GLU A 19 -20.27 5.66 1.57
C GLU A 19 -20.97 6.34 2.75
N SER A 20 -21.92 5.68 3.43
CA SER A 20 -22.55 6.23 4.65
C SER A 20 -21.59 6.33 5.82
N CYS A 21 -20.47 5.59 5.76
CA CYS A 21 -19.45 5.54 6.81
C CYS A 21 -20.00 5.14 8.20
N THR A 22 -21.04 4.30 8.22
CA THR A 22 -21.68 3.84 9.46
C THR A 22 -21.04 2.57 10.03
N THR A 23 -20.59 1.66 9.16
CA THR A 23 -20.02 0.37 9.57
C THR A 23 -18.56 0.29 9.16
N ALA A 24 -17.66 0.49 10.12
CA ALA A 24 -16.22 0.35 9.92
C ALA A 24 -15.81 -1.13 9.88
N LEU A 25 -15.01 -1.50 8.88
CA LEU A 25 -14.55 -2.86 8.61
C LEU A 25 -13.08 -3.04 8.99
N LEU A 26 -12.21 -2.14 8.51
CA LEU A 26 -10.77 -2.21 8.75
C LEU A 26 -10.24 -0.86 9.23
N ASN A 27 -9.22 -0.90 10.06
CA ASN A 27 -8.44 0.26 10.47
C ASN A 27 -6.98 0.05 10.08
N ILE A 28 -6.37 1.05 9.44
CA ILE A 28 -4.99 1.00 8.97
C ILE A 28 -4.22 2.13 9.63
N LYS A 29 -3.26 1.79 10.49
CA LYS A 29 -2.62 2.77 11.38
C LYS A 29 -1.11 2.58 11.47
N ALA A 30 -0.37 3.69 11.47
CA ALA A 30 1.08 3.66 11.64
C ALA A 30 1.49 3.27 13.07
N ARG A 31 2.38 2.27 13.22
CA ARG A 31 2.95 1.85 14.52
C ARG A 31 4.12 2.71 15.00
N ASN A 32 5.00 3.07 14.09
CA ASN A 32 6.20 3.86 14.38
C ASN A 32 6.53 4.71 13.16
N VAL A 33 6.65 6.01 13.36
CA VAL A 33 7.03 6.98 12.33
C VAL A 33 8.45 7.46 12.61
N LEU A 34 9.37 6.50 12.76
CA LEU A 34 10.77 6.79 12.52
C LEU A 34 10.91 6.80 11.01
N ASP A 35 11.11 8.01 10.48
CA ASP A 35 11.16 8.27 9.05
C ASP A 35 12.08 7.24 8.38
N PHE A 36 11.70 6.80 7.17
CA PHE A 36 12.31 5.74 6.36
C PHE A 36 11.76 4.31 6.51
N SER A 37 11.24 3.83 7.66
CA SER A 37 10.72 2.44 7.76
C SER A 37 9.31 2.34 8.36
N ALA A 38 8.40 3.22 7.92
CA ALA A 38 7.05 3.26 8.44
C ALA A 38 6.32 1.91 8.26
N THR A 39 5.79 1.40 9.36
CA THR A 39 4.96 0.19 9.42
C THR A 39 3.51 0.56 9.71
N TYR A 40 2.59 0.03 8.92
CA TYR A 40 1.15 0.23 9.05
C TYR A 40 0.47 -1.09 9.38
N ASP A 41 -0.27 -1.11 10.48
CA ASP A 41 -1.05 -2.28 10.90
C ASP A 41 -2.42 -2.23 10.31
N ILE A 42 -2.90 -3.38 9.85
CA ILE A 42 -4.24 -3.58 9.32
C ILE A 42 -5.01 -4.35 10.40
N THR A 43 -5.99 -3.68 10.99
CA THR A 43 -6.77 -4.19 12.11
C THR A 43 -8.20 -4.44 11.66
N ASP A 44 -8.74 -5.59 12.01
CA ASP A 44 -10.17 -5.88 11.87
C ASP A 44 -10.94 -5.13 12.95
N VAL A 45 -11.84 -4.22 12.56
CA VAL A 45 -12.53 -3.34 13.52
C VAL A 45 -13.47 -4.12 14.42
N SER A 46 -14.09 -5.18 13.89
CA SER A 46 -15.09 -5.96 14.64
C SER A 46 -14.47 -6.75 15.80
N SER A 47 -13.28 -7.30 15.59
CA SER A 47 -12.56 -8.12 16.57
C SER A 47 -11.47 -7.37 17.32
N GLY A 48 -11.02 -6.21 16.81
CA GLY A 48 -9.86 -5.47 17.30
C GLY A 48 -8.52 -6.16 17.02
N GLN A 49 -8.51 -7.26 16.27
CA GLN A 49 -7.31 -8.04 16.00
C GLN A 49 -6.50 -7.43 14.85
N VAL A 50 -5.18 -7.34 15.04
CA VAL A 50 -4.25 -7.05 13.94
C VAL A 50 -4.22 -8.27 13.02
N LEU A 51 -4.53 -8.07 11.75
CA LEU A 51 -4.51 -9.10 10.71
C LEU A 51 -3.14 -9.24 10.05
N GLY A 52 -2.32 -8.20 10.13
CA GLY A 52 -0.98 -8.12 9.56
C GLY A 52 -0.59 -6.68 9.32
N SER A 53 0.54 -6.48 8.64
CA SER A 53 1.08 -5.12 8.45
C SER A 53 1.82 -4.96 7.13
N ALA A 54 1.91 -3.72 6.66
CA ALA A 54 2.77 -3.33 5.55
C ALA A 54 3.87 -2.41 6.05
N GLN A 55 5.14 -2.72 5.76
CA GLN A 55 6.29 -1.90 6.13
C GLN A 55 7.03 -1.41 4.89
N ARG A 56 7.22 -0.09 4.75
CA ARG A 56 8.01 0.48 3.65
C ARG A 56 9.50 0.16 3.82
N LYS A 57 10.19 -0.26 2.74
CA LYS A 57 11.65 -0.50 2.73
C LYS A 57 12.43 0.80 2.47
N GLY A 58 12.75 1.57 3.52
CA GLY A 58 13.33 2.92 3.43
C GLY A 58 14.46 3.19 2.45
N TRP A 59 15.51 2.35 2.41
CA TRP A 59 16.67 2.59 1.54
C TRP A 59 16.52 2.01 0.13
N LYS A 60 15.69 0.96 -0.05
CA LYS A 60 15.39 0.40 -1.38
C LYS A 60 14.30 1.20 -2.11
N SER A 61 13.46 1.93 -1.37
CA SER A 61 12.37 2.76 -1.92
C SER A 61 12.77 4.10 -2.53
N LEU A 62 14.07 4.41 -2.61
CA LEU A 62 14.53 5.60 -3.32
C LEU A 62 14.39 5.46 -4.84
N VAL A 63 14.48 4.22 -5.37
CA VAL A 63 14.42 3.93 -6.81
C VAL A 63 13.08 3.33 -7.23
N LYS A 64 12.49 2.44 -6.41
CA LYS A 64 11.19 1.79 -6.64
C LYS A 64 10.49 1.59 -5.31
N ASP A 65 9.23 1.99 -5.18
CA ASP A 65 8.52 1.77 -3.92
C ASP A 65 8.41 0.26 -3.62
N THR A 66 8.75 -0.13 -2.38
CA THR A 66 8.74 -1.55 -1.97
C THR A 66 8.27 -1.65 -0.54
N TRP A 67 7.35 -2.59 -0.31
CA TRP A 67 6.70 -2.84 0.96
C TRP A 67 6.90 -4.29 1.37
N LYS A 68 7.34 -4.53 2.60
CA LYS A 68 7.28 -5.85 3.22
C LYS A 68 5.87 -6.13 3.68
N LEU A 69 5.42 -7.36 3.50
CA LEU A 69 4.19 -7.87 4.09
C LEU A 69 4.55 -8.66 5.34
N LEU A 70 4.01 -8.23 6.48
CA LEU A 70 4.32 -8.80 7.77
C LEU A 70 3.08 -9.51 8.32
N ASP A 71 3.30 -10.69 8.91
CA ASP A 71 2.27 -11.43 9.63
C ASP A 71 1.95 -10.72 10.97
N VAL A 72 1.01 -11.29 11.72
CA VAL A 72 0.59 -10.77 13.04
C VAL A 72 1.72 -10.73 14.08
N ASN A 73 2.76 -11.56 13.90
CA ASN A 73 3.94 -11.62 14.75
C ASN A 73 5.06 -10.69 14.27
N GLY A 74 4.87 -10.01 13.13
CA GLY A 74 5.85 -9.12 12.52
C GLY A 74 6.86 -9.81 11.60
N ASN A 75 6.70 -11.11 11.31
CA ASN A 75 7.57 -11.83 10.38
C ASN A 75 7.20 -11.48 8.94
N GLN A 76 8.22 -11.22 8.11
CA GLN A 76 7.98 -11.00 6.69
C GLN A 76 7.60 -12.32 6.01
N TYR A 77 6.45 -12.34 5.34
CA TYR A 77 6.00 -13.48 4.53
C TYR A 77 5.91 -13.17 3.03
N GLY A 78 6.09 -11.91 2.63
CA GLY A 78 6.06 -11.50 1.23
C GLY A 78 6.47 -10.04 1.06
N GLU A 79 6.36 -9.55 -0.16
CA GLU A 79 6.56 -8.15 -0.49
C GLU A 79 5.67 -7.67 -1.62
N MET A 80 5.42 -6.36 -1.66
CA MET A 80 4.78 -5.65 -2.76
C MET A 80 5.78 -4.67 -3.37
N ILE A 81 5.98 -4.74 -4.67
CA ILE A 81 7.03 -4.03 -5.40
C ILE A 81 6.41 -3.21 -6.54
N GLU A 82 6.88 -1.99 -6.74
CA GLU A 82 6.50 -1.16 -7.89
C GLU A 82 7.20 -1.64 -9.18
N ASP A 83 6.41 -1.99 -10.19
CA ASP A 83 6.86 -2.38 -11.53
C ASP A 83 7.15 -1.19 -12.44
N SER A 84 6.46 -0.07 -12.21
CA SER A 84 6.57 1.11 -13.07
C SER A 84 7.99 1.67 -13.08
N ASN A 85 8.29 2.45 -14.12
CA ASN A 85 9.46 3.32 -14.15
C ASN A 85 9.28 4.45 -13.13
N ALA A 86 9.38 4.12 -11.85
CA ALA A 86 9.15 5.01 -10.72
C ALA A 86 9.97 6.31 -10.83
N LEU A 87 11.19 6.21 -11.37
CA LEU A 87 12.03 7.37 -11.69
C LEU A 87 11.42 8.29 -12.76
N ILE A 88 10.84 7.73 -13.83
CA ILE A 88 10.16 8.52 -14.87
C ILE A 88 8.95 9.25 -14.26
N ARG A 89 8.15 8.53 -13.46
CA ARG A 89 6.98 9.09 -12.77
C ARG A 89 7.36 10.25 -11.84
N ARG A 90 8.52 10.14 -11.19
CA ARG A 90 8.99 11.08 -10.16
C ARG A 90 9.79 12.27 -10.71
N PHE A 91 10.52 12.11 -11.82
CA PHE A 91 11.50 13.11 -12.27
C PHE A 91 11.23 13.74 -13.65
N LEU A 92 10.35 13.16 -14.48
CA LEU A 92 9.99 13.78 -15.76
C LEU A 92 8.77 14.70 -15.64
N PRO A 93 8.72 15.81 -16.43
CA PRO A 93 7.50 16.58 -16.62
C PRO A 93 6.36 15.65 -17.04
N PHE A 94 5.19 15.81 -16.42
CA PHE A 94 4.01 14.96 -16.64
C PHE A 94 4.15 13.48 -16.22
N GLY A 95 5.21 13.09 -15.51
CA GLY A 95 5.38 11.73 -14.98
C GLY A 95 4.24 11.28 -14.06
N GLN A 96 3.61 12.21 -13.34
CA GLN A 96 2.44 11.98 -12.46
C GLN A 96 1.21 11.40 -13.19
N TRP A 97 1.15 11.50 -14.52
CA TRP A 97 0.06 10.97 -15.34
C TRP A 97 0.28 9.51 -15.75
N ILE A 98 1.46 8.95 -15.48
CA ILE A 98 1.75 7.54 -15.76
C ILE A 98 1.22 6.71 -14.59
N PRO A 99 0.30 5.75 -14.83
CA PRO A 99 -0.23 4.91 -13.77
C PRO A 99 0.85 4.05 -13.13
N ALA A 100 0.73 3.85 -11.81
CA ALA A 100 1.58 2.91 -11.12
C ALA A 100 1.08 1.48 -11.34
N ARG A 101 2.02 0.55 -11.47
CA ARG A 101 1.76 -0.88 -11.38
C ARG A 101 2.58 -1.43 -10.25
N TYR A 102 1.95 -2.27 -9.44
CA TYR A 102 2.62 -3.04 -8.40
C TYR A 102 2.30 -4.51 -8.59
N HIS A 103 3.21 -5.35 -8.12
CA HIS A 103 2.95 -6.76 -7.92
C HIS A 103 3.30 -7.16 -6.49
N MET A 104 2.75 -8.28 -6.08
CA MET A 104 2.99 -8.88 -4.78
C MET A 104 3.58 -10.27 -4.95
N GLU A 105 4.73 -10.48 -4.32
CA GLU A 105 5.45 -11.73 -4.27
C GLU A 105 5.27 -12.35 -2.89
N ILE A 106 4.61 -13.51 -2.84
CA ILE A 106 4.55 -14.37 -1.66
C ILE A 106 5.16 -15.72 -2.07
N PRO A 107 6.15 -16.25 -1.34
CA PRO A 107 6.81 -17.49 -1.71
C PRO A 107 5.82 -18.65 -1.88
N GLY A 108 5.90 -19.35 -3.01
CA GLY A 108 5.06 -20.52 -3.29
C GLY A 108 3.65 -20.19 -3.77
N THR A 109 3.30 -18.92 -4.02
CA THR A 109 2.01 -18.54 -4.61
C THR A 109 2.19 -17.79 -5.93
N SER A 110 1.14 -17.79 -6.74
CA SER A 110 1.08 -16.97 -7.95
C SER A 110 1.02 -15.49 -7.60
N GLU A 111 1.60 -14.65 -8.45
CA GLU A 111 1.66 -13.19 -8.26
C GLU A 111 0.27 -12.53 -8.22
N ILE A 112 0.08 -11.61 -7.27
CA ILE A 112 -1.08 -10.70 -7.25
C ILE A 112 -0.64 -9.36 -7.83
N THR A 113 -1.44 -8.75 -8.69
CA THR A 113 -1.12 -7.44 -9.29
C THR A 113 -2.08 -6.36 -8.83
N LEU A 114 -1.56 -5.15 -8.63
CA LEU A 114 -2.30 -3.94 -8.35
C LEU A 114 -2.02 -2.93 -9.46
N ASN A 115 -2.97 -2.77 -10.38
CA ASN A 115 -2.87 -1.87 -11.51
C ASN A 115 -3.69 -0.62 -11.24
N GLN A 116 -3.03 0.53 -11.18
CA GLN A 116 -3.76 1.80 -11.16
C GLN A 116 -4.26 2.13 -12.55
N LEU A 117 -5.47 2.64 -12.64
CA LEU A 117 -6.03 3.12 -13.88
C LEU A 117 -5.90 4.64 -13.94
N PHE A 118 -5.49 5.11 -15.11
CA PHE A 118 -5.48 6.52 -15.41
C PHE A 118 -6.91 7.06 -15.48
N ASN A 119 -7.28 7.95 -14.56
CA ASN A 119 -8.52 8.71 -14.66
C ASN A 119 -8.36 10.06 -13.92
N PRO A 120 -8.58 11.20 -14.60
CA PRO A 120 -8.36 12.53 -14.04
C PRO A 120 -9.35 12.93 -12.94
N PHE A 121 -10.44 12.17 -12.73
CA PHE A 121 -11.49 12.48 -11.75
C PHE A 121 -11.58 11.45 -10.62
N ILE A 122 -11.36 10.16 -10.92
CA ILE A 122 -11.50 9.07 -9.95
C ILE A 122 -10.30 8.14 -10.03
N ARG A 123 -9.51 8.04 -8.96
CA ARG A 123 -8.43 7.06 -8.89
C ARG A 123 -9.02 5.68 -8.64
N ARG A 124 -8.79 4.75 -9.57
CA ARG A 124 -9.20 3.35 -9.43
C ARG A 124 -7.97 2.45 -9.42
N THR A 125 -7.92 1.53 -8.47
CA THR A 125 -6.94 0.44 -8.44
C THR A 125 -7.65 -0.87 -8.73
N VAL A 126 -7.16 -1.61 -9.72
CA VAL A 126 -7.64 -2.95 -10.05
C VAL A 126 -6.68 -3.96 -9.43
N VAL A 127 -7.19 -4.76 -8.50
CA VAL A 127 -6.43 -5.84 -7.86
C VAL A 127 -6.78 -7.16 -8.55
N THR A 128 -5.81 -7.80 -9.19
CA THR A 128 -5.99 -9.10 -9.85
C THR A 128 -5.39 -10.17 -8.98
N ILE A 129 -6.23 -11.11 -8.55
CA ILE A 129 -5.86 -12.17 -7.62
C ILE A 129 -6.01 -13.50 -8.33
N PRO A 130 -4.93 -14.29 -8.49
CA PRO A 130 -5.01 -15.61 -9.10
C PRO A 130 -6.02 -16.51 -8.39
N GLN A 131 -6.67 -17.38 -9.16
CA GLN A 131 -7.59 -18.36 -8.61
C GLN A 131 -6.88 -19.25 -7.59
N GLY A 132 -7.52 -19.50 -6.45
CA GLY A 132 -6.95 -20.34 -5.38
C GLY A 132 -5.90 -19.66 -4.50
N HIS A 133 -5.58 -18.37 -4.71
CA HIS A 133 -4.63 -17.67 -3.85
C HIS A 133 -5.14 -17.54 -2.40
N GLN A 134 -4.33 -18.00 -1.44
CA GLN A 134 -4.67 -18.13 -0.02
C GLN A 134 -4.49 -16.83 0.82
N ILE A 135 -4.33 -15.68 0.16
CA ILE A 135 -4.10 -14.42 0.89
C ILE A 135 -5.39 -14.03 1.62
N ASP A 136 -5.27 -13.56 2.86
CA ASP A 136 -6.39 -12.92 3.55
C ASP A 136 -6.80 -11.67 2.77
N ARG A 137 -8.03 -11.67 2.27
CA ARG A 137 -8.56 -10.59 1.43
C ARG A 137 -8.67 -9.26 2.19
N ARG A 138 -8.85 -9.30 3.50
CA ARG A 138 -8.87 -8.10 4.35
C ARG A 138 -7.50 -7.45 4.40
N VAL A 139 -6.44 -8.25 4.57
CA VAL A 139 -5.06 -7.77 4.55
C VAL A 139 -4.73 -7.19 3.17
N LEU A 140 -5.08 -7.89 2.09
CA LEU A 140 -4.86 -7.41 0.74
C LEU A 140 -5.57 -6.07 0.46
N VAL A 141 -6.84 -5.94 0.87
CA VAL A 141 -7.60 -4.68 0.75
C VAL A 141 -6.94 -3.58 1.57
N GLY A 142 -6.51 -3.87 2.80
CA GLY A 142 -5.79 -2.91 3.64
C GLY A 142 -4.51 -2.39 2.99
N ILE A 143 -3.70 -3.28 2.41
CA ILE A 143 -2.49 -2.92 1.66
C ILE A 143 -2.84 -2.07 0.43
N ALA A 144 -3.86 -2.47 -0.33
CA ALA A 144 -4.28 -1.74 -1.54
C ALA A 144 -4.78 -0.32 -1.21
N LEU A 145 -5.55 -0.15 -0.12
CA LEU A 145 -6.00 1.15 0.36
C LEU A 145 -4.85 2.02 0.84
N LEU A 146 -3.93 1.46 1.62
CA LEU A 146 -2.72 2.16 2.05
C LEU A 146 -1.91 2.66 0.84
N ASN A 147 -1.69 1.79 -0.14
CA ASN A 147 -0.97 2.12 -1.37
C ASN A 147 -1.66 3.26 -2.14
N ALA A 148 -2.99 3.17 -2.31
CA ALA A 148 -3.78 4.19 -2.99
C ALA A 148 -3.71 5.55 -2.26
N ALA A 149 -3.78 5.56 -0.93
CA ALA A 149 -3.69 6.77 -0.12
C ALA A 149 -2.30 7.45 -0.22
N ILE A 150 -1.24 6.65 -0.26
CA ILE A 150 0.14 7.16 -0.39
C ILE A 150 0.38 7.73 -1.79
N GLU A 151 -0.05 7.02 -2.83
CA GLU A 151 0.10 7.47 -4.22
C GLU A 151 -0.71 8.75 -4.49
N GLY A 152 -1.92 8.86 -3.92
CA GLY A 152 -2.74 10.08 -3.89
C GLY A 152 -1.90 11.35 -3.72
N ARG A 153 -1.02 11.33 -2.73
CA ARG A 153 -0.18 12.45 -2.32
C ARG A 153 1.09 12.65 -3.14
N GLN A 154 1.63 11.61 -3.79
CA GLN A 154 2.86 11.76 -4.59
C GLN A 154 2.61 12.56 -5.88
N SER A 155 1.36 12.54 -6.35
CA SER A 155 0.90 13.20 -7.57
C SER A 155 0.15 14.54 -7.36
N SER A 156 0.08 15.05 -6.13
CA SER A 156 -0.51 16.35 -5.78
C SER A 156 0.58 17.33 -5.35
#